data_AF-A1KSB4-F1
#
_entry.id   AF-A1KSB4-F1
#
_cell.length_a   1.000
_cell.length_b   1.000
_cell.length_c   1.000
_cell.angle_alpha   90.00
_cell.angle_beta   90.00
_cell.angle_gamma   90.00
#
_symmetry.space_group_name_H-M   'P 1'
#
loop_
_entity.id
_entity.type
_entity.pdbx_description
1 polymer ?
#
loop_
_entity_poly.entity_id
_entity_poly.type
_entity_poly.pdbx_seq_one_letter_code
_entity_poly.pdbx_strand_id
1 'polypeptide(L)'
;MNRPKQPFFRPEVAVARQTSLTGKVILTRPLSFSLWTTFASISALLIILFLIFGNYTRKTTAEGQILPASGVIRVYAPDTGTITAKFVEDGEKVKAGDKLFALSTSRFGAGGSVQQQLKTEAVLKKTLAEQELGRLKLIHGNETRSLKATVERLENQKLHISQQIDGQKRRIRLAESVAKTALGRQELSGLGMVSSDLAKSNEPVYLVKIKPDKPTITAYGEEKPLQIGMTLEADILHEKRRLYEWVLELIYSMSGKL
;
A
#
# COMPACT_ATOMS: atom_id res chain seq x y z
N MET A 1 -5.82 68.29 96.06
CA MET A 1 -6.25 66.95 96.50
C MET A 1 -6.78 66.19 95.27
N ASN A 2 -5.92 65.42 94.59
CA ASN A 2 -6.21 64.79 93.30
C ASN A 2 -6.13 63.27 93.48
N ARG A 3 -7.23 62.52 93.26
CA ARG A 3 -7.23 61.04 93.32
C ARG A 3 -7.37 60.48 91.90
N PRO A 4 -6.48 59.57 91.45
CA PRO A 4 -6.65 58.93 90.15
C PRO A 4 -7.75 57.87 90.22
N LYS A 5 -8.65 57.87 89.24
CA LYS A 5 -9.71 56.85 89.07
C LYS A 5 -9.11 55.62 88.40
N GLN A 6 -9.18 54.46 89.07
CA GLN A 6 -8.86 53.17 88.45
C GLN A 6 -10.06 52.68 87.62
N PRO A 7 -9.85 52.18 86.38
CA PRO A 7 -10.94 51.63 85.58
C PRO A 7 -11.39 50.26 86.12
N PHE A 8 -12.70 50.12 86.34
CA PHE A 8 -13.36 48.99 87.00
C PHE A 8 -13.56 47.75 86.10
N PHE A 9 -12.97 47.74 84.90
CA PHE A 9 -13.13 46.65 83.94
C PHE A 9 -11.78 46.09 83.53
N ARG A 10 -11.59 44.80 83.81
CA ARG A 10 -10.45 44.02 83.34
C ARG A 10 -10.53 43.85 81.82
N PRO A 11 -9.48 44.19 81.06
CA PRO A 11 -9.49 44.14 79.59
C PRO A 11 -9.59 42.71 79.03
N GLU A 12 -9.41 41.68 79.85
CA GLU A 12 -9.52 40.28 79.39
C GLU A 12 -10.92 39.90 78.87
N VAL A 13 -11.99 40.58 79.31
CA VAL A 13 -13.36 40.22 78.90
C VAL A 13 -13.75 40.81 77.54
N ALA A 14 -13.04 41.86 77.07
CA ALA A 14 -13.29 42.44 75.74
C ALA A 14 -12.73 41.56 74.60
N VAL A 15 -11.74 40.72 74.88
CA VAL A 15 -11.10 39.86 73.88
C VAL A 15 -11.87 38.55 73.67
N ALA A 16 -12.62 38.08 74.68
CA ALA A 16 -13.37 36.83 74.60
C ALA A 16 -14.73 36.93 73.87
N ARG A 17 -15.21 38.15 73.56
CA ARG A 17 -16.52 38.37 72.92
C ARG A 17 -16.46 38.47 71.38
N GLN A 18 -15.29 38.24 70.78
CA GLN A 18 -15.04 38.31 69.34
C GLN A 18 -14.93 36.94 68.65
N THR A 19 -15.51 35.88 69.23
CA THR A 19 -15.71 34.62 68.50
C THR A 19 -16.92 34.76 67.58
N SER A 20 -16.73 35.48 66.47
CA SER A 20 -17.67 35.48 65.36
C SER A 20 -17.75 34.07 64.78
N LEU A 21 -18.92 33.43 64.93
CA LEU A 21 -19.27 32.07 64.50
C LEU A 21 -19.24 31.83 62.98
N THR A 22 -18.70 32.75 62.20
CA THR A 22 -18.46 32.55 60.77
C THR A 22 -16.96 32.41 60.62
N GLY A 23 -16.49 31.17 60.62
CA GLY A 23 -15.12 30.85 60.22
C GLY A 23 -14.85 31.61 58.93
N LYS A 24 -13.92 32.56 58.99
CA LYS A 24 -13.42 33.27 57.83
C LYS A 24 -13.09 32.15 56.85
N VAL A 25 -13.85 32.01 55.75
CA VAL A 25 -13.43 31.16 54.65
C VAL A 25 -12.23 31.90 54.11
N ILE A 26 -11.09 31.66 54.74
CA ILE A 26 -9.82 32.00 54.19
C ILE A 26 -9.77 31.06 53.01
N LEU A 27 -10.20 31.57 51.86
CA LEU A 27 -9.73 31.11 50.58
C LEU A 27 -8.23 31.44 50.59
N THR A 28 -7.48 30.70 51.42
CA THR A 28 -6.09 30.40 51.19
C THR A 28 -6.13 29.58 49.93
N ARG A 29 -6.32 30.25 48.79
CA ARG A 29 -5.98 29.70 47.49
C ARG A 29 -4.47 29.60 47.61
N PRO A 30 -3.90 28.45 48.03
CA PRO A 30 -2.49 28.40 48.31
C PRO A 30 -1.86 28.72 46.96
N LEU A 31 -1.00 29.73 46.90
CA LEU A 31 -0.30 30.05 45.66
C LEU A 31 0.33 28.77 45.07
N SER A 32 0.77 27.86 45.95
CA SER A 32 1.19 26.50 45.64
C SER A 32 0.18 25.71 44.80
N PHE A 33 -1.12 25.71 45.12
CA PHE A 33 -2.11 24.94 44.35
C PHE A 33 -2.32 25.53 42.95
N SER A 34 -2.30 26.86 42.83
CA SER A 34 -2.32 27.52 41.52
C SER A 34 -1.06 27.18 40.71
N LEU A 35 0.12 27.15 41.36
CA LEU A 35 1.39 26.77 40.74
C LEU A 35 1.39 25.30 40.27
N TRP A 36 0.82 24.38 41.06
CA TRP A 36 0.67 22.98 40.64
C TRP A 36 -0.28 22.85 39.45
N THR A 37 -1.40 23.60 39.43
CA THR A 37 -2.34 23.56 38.29
C THR A 37 -1.76 24.18 37.02
N THR A 38 -1.01 25.29 37.12
CA THR A 38 -0.35 25.89 35.95
C THR A 38 0.77 25.00 35.44
N PHE A 39 1.56 24.39 36.34
CA PHE A 39 2.60 23.42 35.97
C PHE A 39 2.01 22.18 35.27
N ALA A 40 0.95 21.60 35.82
CA ALA A 40 0.25 20.47 35.22
C ALA A 40 -0.40 20.85 33.87
N SER A 41 -0.94 22.07 33.76
CA SER A 41 -1.50 22.56 32.51
C SER A 41 -0.43 22.75 31.42
N ILE A 42 0.73 23.29 31.80
CA ILE A 42 1.88 23.44 30.89
C ILE A 42 2.42 22.07 30.46
N SER A 43 2.56 21.12 31.39
CA SER A 43 3.05 19.78 31.05
C SER A 43 2.08 19.04 30.14
N ALA A 44 0.77 19.12 30.40
CA ALA A 44 -0.26 18.57 29.52
C ALA A 44 -0.20 19.20 28.13
N LEU A 45 -0.04 20.52 28.04
CA LEU A 45 0.08 21.22 26.77
C LEU A 45 1.36 20.82 26.01
N LEU A 46 2.48 20.63 26.70
CA LEU A 46 3.72 20.12 26.11
C LEU A 46 3.57 18.70 25.57
N ILE A 47 2.87 17.82 26.29
CA ILE A 47 2.60 16.45 25.84
C ILE A 47 1.70 16.49 24.60
N ILE A 48 0.64 17.28 24.59
CA ILE A 48 -0.26 17.43 23.43
C ILE A 48 0.52 17.97 22.23
N LEU A 49 1.34 19.00 22.43
CA LEU A 49 2.18 19.56 21.38
C LEU A 49 3.17 18.51 20.84
N PHE A 50 3.80 17.74 21.71
CA PHE A 50 4.70 16.66 21.33
C PHE A 50 3.99 15.55 20.55
N LEU A 51 2.75 15.20 20.90
CA LEU A 51 1.95 14.22 20.15
C LEU A 51 1.53 14.72 18.77
N ILE A 52 1.31 16.04 18.62
CA ILE A 52 0.96 16.67 17.33
C ILE A 52 2.17 16.79 16.41
N PHE A 53 3.33 17.20 16.95
CA PHE A 53 4.56 17.44 16.17
C PHE A 53 5.47 16.21 16.05
N GLY A 54 5.29 15.21 16.91
CA GLY A 54 6.05 13.97 16.90
C GLY A 54 5.70 13.11 15.69
N ASN A 55 6.72 12.72 14.92
CA ASN A 55 6.58 11.76 13.83
C ASN A 55 7.27 10.45 14.24
N TYR A 56 6.57 9.32 14.10
CA TYR A 56 7.11 8.00 14.35
C TYR A 56 7.25 7.23 13.04
N THR A 57 8.47 6.80 12.69
CA THR A 57 8.74 6.05 11.46
C THR A 57 8.80 4.55 11.76
N ARG A 58 7.79 3.79 11.31
CA ARG A 58 7.82 2.32 11.32
C ARG A 58 8.37 1.82 9.98
N LYS A 59 9.45 1.03 10.01
CA LYS A 59 10.05 0.40 8.82
C LYS A 59 9.37 -0.95 8.56
N THR A 60 9.05 -1.24 7.30
CA THR A 60 8.60 -2.58 6.85
C THR A 60 9.50 -3.02 5.70
N THR A 61 10.18 -4.15 5.91
CA THR A 61 11.06 -4.79 4.94
C THR A 61 10.23 -5.45 3.83
N ALA A 62 10.57 -5.19 2.56
CA ALA A 62 9.99 -5.90 1.42
C ALA A 62 11.10 -6.70 0.70
N GLU A 63 10.91 -8.03 0.62
CA GLU A 63 11.79 -8.93 -0.14
C GLU A 63 11.41 -8.89 -1.63
N GLY A 64 12.39 -8.64 -2.52
CA GLY A 64 12.20 -8.61 -3.96
C GLY A 64 13.37 -9.22 -4.75
N GLN A 65 13.13 -9.61 -6.00
CA GLN A 65 14.15 -10.15 -6.90
C GLN A 65 14.54 -9.11 -7.96
N ILE A 66 15.84 -8.96 -8.23
CA ILE A 66 16.36 -8.03 -9.25
C ILE A 66 16.23 -8.67 -10.64
N LEU A 67 15.30 -8.17 -11.46
CA LEU A 67 15.23 -8.50 -12.88
C LEU A 67 15.82 -7.36 -13.71
N PRO A 68 16.82 -7.61 -14.59
CA PRO A 68 17.43 -6.56 -15.40
C PRO A 68 16.41 -5.98 -16.39
N ALA A 69 16.20 -4.66 -16.35
CA ALA A 69 15.27 -3.96 -17.24
C ALA A 69 15.70 -3.96 -18.73
N SER A 70 16.96 -4.31 -19.02
CA SER A 70 17.56 -4.20 -20.36
C SER A 70 17.56 -5.48 -21.19
N GLY A 71 17.15 -6.64 -20.65
CA GLY A 71 16.98 -7.88 -21.42
C GLY A 71 18.28 -8.44 -22.03
N VAL A 72 18.73 -9.61 -21.61
CA VAL A 72 19.86 -10.28 -22.26
C VAL A 72 19.34 -10.96 -23.53
N ILE A 73 19.64 -10.39 -24.71
CA ILE A 73 19.33 -11.03 -25.99
C ILE A 73 20.51 -11.93 -26.36
N ARG A 74 20.33 -13.24 -26.27
CA ARG A 74 21.29 -14.21 -26.80
C ARG A 74 21.05 -14.36 -28.29
N VAL A 75 22.03 -13.97 -29.11
CA VAL A 75 21.99 -14.14 -30.56
C VAL A 75 22.61 -15.48 -30.91
N TYR A 76 21.82 -16.39 -31.47
CA TYR A 76 22.28 -17.69 -31.95
C TYR A 76 22.44 -17.66 -33.48
N ALA A 77 23.41 -18.41 -34.01
CA ALA A 77 23.53 -18.61 -35.45
C ALA A 77 22.38 -19.52 -35.93
N PRO A 78 21.68 -19.18 -37.03
CA PRO A 78 20.58 -19.98 -37.56
C PRO A 78 21.02 -21.34 -38.12
N ASP A 79 22.26 -21.44 -38.63
CA ASP A 79 22.84 -22.67 -39.18
C ASP A 79 24.27 -22.88 -38.67
N THR A 80 24.68 -24.14 -38.49
CA THR A 80 26.07 -24.51 -38.18
C THR A 80 26.97 -24.20 -39.36
N GLY A 81 27.93 -23.29 -39.20
CA GLY A 81 28.88 -22.90 -40.23
C GLY A 81 30.19 -22.40 -39.66
N THR A 82 31.19 -22.22 -40.50
CA THR A 82 32.49 -21.68 -40.09
C THR A 82 32.43 -20.16 -40.10
N ILE A 83 32.93 -19.50 -39.05
CA ILE A 83 33.03 -18.04 -38.98
C ILE A 83 34.06 -17.59 -40.02
N THR A 84 33.59 -16.93 -41.08
CA THR A 84 34.41 -16.41 -42.17
C THR A 84 35.02 -15.05 -41.82
N ALA A 85 34.30 -14.24 -41.02
CA ALA A 85 34.78 -12.95 -40.54
C ALA A 85 34.08 -12.53 -39.23
N LYS A 86 34.84 -11.94 -38.30
CA LYS A 86 34.37 -11.27 -37.08
C LYS A 86 34.44 -9.76 -37.31
N PHE A 87 33.33 -9.05 -37.10
CA PHE A 87 33.22 -7.61 -37.41
C PHE A 87 33.10 -6.71 -36.18
N VAL A 88 33.08 -7.26 -34.98
CA VAL A 88 32.87 -6.53 -33.72
C VAL A 88 33.78 -7.10 -32.64
N GLU A 89 34.42 -6.25 -31.85
CA GLU A 89 35.26 -6.67 -30.72
C GLU A 89 34.46 -6.80 -29.41
N ASP A 90 34.99 -7.59 -28.47
CA ASP A 90 34.30 -7.86 -27.21
C ASP A 90 34.23 -6.57 -26.38
N GLY A 91 33.02 -6.09 -26.11
CA GLY A 91 32.77 -4.84 -25.36
C GLY A 91 32.42 -3.62 -26.22
N GLU A 92 32.41 -3.77 -27.55
CA GLU A 92 32.00 -2.71 -28.47
C GLU A 92 30.49 -2.46 -28.46
N LYS A 93 30.08 -1.18 -28.52
CA LYS A 93 28.66 -0.79 -28.55
C LYS A 93 28.10 -0.94 -29.96
N VAL A 94 27.25 -1.94 -30.16
CA VAL A 94 26.58 -2.19 -31.45
C VAL A 94 25.16 -1.61 -31.49
N LYS A 95 24.74 -1.12 -32.65
CA LYS A 95 23.36 -0.70 -32.94
C LYS A 95 22.59 -1.84 -33.61
N ALA A 96 21.27 -1.77 -33.54
CA ALA A 96 20.42 -2.75 -34.22
C ALA A 96 20.67 -2.72 -35.74
N GLY A 97 21.07 -3.86 -36.30
CA GLY A 97 21.39 -4.02 -37.72
C GLY A 97 22.88 -4.14 -38.05
N ASP A 98 23.77 -3.91 -37.08
CA ASP A 98 25.21 -4.06 -37.29
C ASP A 98 25.59 -5.54 -37.49
N LYS A 99 26.52 -5.79 -38.42
CA LYS A 99 27.02 -7.14 -38.71
C LYS A 99 27.97 -7.56 -37.60
N LEU A 100 27.70 -8.70 -36.96
CA LEU A 100 28.56 -9.24 -35.91
C LEU A 100 29.54 -10.28 -36.47
N PHE A 101 29.01 -11.27 -37.20
CA PHE A 101 29.77 -12.39 -37.77
C PHE A 101 29.26 -12.75 -39.16
N ALA A 102 30.17 -13.09 -40.08
CA ALA A 102 29.81 -13.77 -41.32
C ALA A 102 30.08 -15.27 -41.17
N LEU A 103 29.13 -16.09 -41.60
CA LEU A 103 29.20 -17.55 -41.58
C LEU A 103 29.13 -18.06 -43.01
N SER A 104 30.08 -18.93 -43.40
CA SER A 104 30.03 -19.65 -44.67
C SER A 104 29.41 -21.03 -44.43
N THR A 105 28.26 -21.30 -45.07
CA THR A 105 27.62 -22.62 -45.07
C THR A 105 27.96 -23.37 -46.36
N SER A 106 28.40 -24.63 -46.24
CA SER A 106 28.95 -25.47 -47.34
C SER A 106 27.89 -26.03 -48.31
N ARG A 107 26.72 -25.40 -48.44
CA ARG A 107 25.53 -26.05 -48.98
C ARG A 107 25.36 -26.04 -50.52
N PHE A 108 26.39 -25.67 -51.28
CA PHE A 108 26.32 -25.58 -52.75
C PHE A 108 27.26 -26.59 -53.43
N GLY A 109 26.69 -27.70 -53.93
CA GLY A 109 27.35 -28.67 -54.80
C GLY A 109 26.62 -28.75 -56.15
N ALA A 110 27.40 -28.76 -57.25
CA ALA A 110 26.94 -28.68 -58.62
C ALA A 110 26.23 -29.96 -59.09
N GLY A 111 24.91 -29.87 -59.32
CA GLY A 111 24.11 -30.92 -59.96
C GLY A 111 22.66 -30.47 -60.01
N GLY A 112 22.00 -30.59 -61.17
CA GLY A 112 20.67 -30.04 -61.48
C GLY A 112 19.48 -30.46 -60.60
N SER A 113 19.72 -31.13 -59.46
CA SER A 113 18.72 -31.41 -58.41
C SER A 113 18.28 -30.17 -57.62
N VAL A 114 19.08 -29.09 -57.59
CA VAL A 114 18.77 -27.87 -56.82
C VAL A 114 17.55 -27.14 -57.36
N GLN A 115 17.37 -27.03 -58.69
CA GLN A 115 16.20 -26.38 -59.28
C GLN A 115 14.90 -27.16 -58.98
N GLN A 116 14.96 -28.49 -58.96
CA GLN A 116 13.82 -29.34 -58.61
C GLN A 116 13.53 -29.30 -57.11
N GLN A 117 14.55 -29.29 -56.25
CA GLN A 117 14.36 -29.10 -54.81
C GLN A 117 13.82 -27.71 -54.47
N LEU A 118 14.28 -26.66 -55.16
CA LEU A 118 13.75 -25.30 -55.01
C LEU A 118 12.29 -25.20 -55.45
N LYS A 119 11.90 -25.87 -56.54
CA LYS A 119 10.49 -25.95 -56.95
C LYS A 119 9.65 -26.70 -55.92
N THR A 120 10.10 -27.86 -55.46
CA THR A 120 9.39 -28.64 -54.44
C THR A 120 9.29 -27.89 -53.11
N GLU A 121 10.35 -27.18 -52.71
CA GLU A 121 10.36 -26.36 -51.51
C GLU A 121 9.47 -25.11 -51.65
N ALA A 122 9.43 -24.48 -52.83
CA ALA A 122 8.53 -23.36 -53.10
C ALA A 122 7.05 -23.79 -53.07
N VAL A 123 6.73 -24.96 -53.65
CA VAL A 123 5.38 -25.54 -53.60
C VAL A 123 5.00 -25.89 -52.16
N LEU A 124 5.91 -26.50 -51.41
CA LEU A 124 5.70 -26.83 -50.00
C LEU A 124 5.45 -25.57 -49.16
N LYS A 125 6.27 -24.52 -49.31
CA LYS A 125 6.08 -23.24 -48.62
C LYS A 125 4.74 -22.59 -48.98
N LYS A 126 4.32 -22.67 -50.24
CA LYS A 126 3.01 -22.17 -50.67
C LYS A 126 1.87 -22.92 -49.97
N THR A 127 1.89 -24.25 -49.95
CA THR A 127 0.87 -25.06 -49.27
C THR A 127 0.83 -24.79 -47.77
N LEU A 128 1.99 -24.67 -47.12
CA LEU A 128 2.08 -24.32 -45.70
C LEU A 128 1.51 -22.92 -45.42
N ALA A 129 1.79 -21.94 -46.29
CA ALA A 129 1.25 -20.59 -46.16
C ALA A 129 -0.27 -20.55 -46.35
N GLU A 130 -0.81 -21.31 -47.30
CA GLU A 130 -2.26 -21.47 -47.50
C GLU A 130 -2.93 -22.11 -46.28
N GLN A 131 -2.29 -23.12 -45.67
CA GLN A 131 -2.76 -23.75 -44.45
C GLN A 131 -2.74 -22.78 -43.25
N GLU A 132 -1.67 -21.98 -43.10
CA GLU A 132 -1.58 -20.97 -42.04
C GLU A 132 -2.64 -19.88 -42.21
N LEU A 133 -2.93 -19.47 -43.45
CA LEU A 133 -4.03 -18.54 -43.73
C LEU A 133 -5.39 -19.11 -43.33
N GLY A 134 -5.63 -20.40 -43.61
CA GLY A 134 -6.82 -21.11 -43.17
C GLY A 134 -6.94 -21.16 -41.64
N ARG A 135 -5.83 -21.46 -40.96
CA ARG A 135 -5.74 -21.48 -39.49
C ARG A 135 -6.03 -20.12 -38.88
N LEU A 136 -5.44 -19.05 -39.43
CA LEU A 136 -5.70 -17.68 -38.97
C LEU A 136 -7.18 -17.32 -39.11
N LYS A 137 -7.83 -17.64 -40.24
CA LYS A 137 -9.25 -17.36 -40.44
C LYS A 137 -10.14 -18.04 -39.41
N LEU A 138 -9.85 -19.31 -39.09
CA LEU A 138 -10.59 -20.06 -38.06
C LEU A 138 -10.40 -19.45 -36.67
N ILE A 139 -9.17 -19.06 -36.33
CA ILE A 139 -8.87 -18.42 -35.03
C ILE A 139 -9.60 -17.08 -34.90
N HIS A 140 -9.52 -16.22 -35.92
CA HIS A 140 -10.21 -14.92 -35.91
C HIS A 140 -11.73 -15.09 -35.83
N GLY A 141 -12.29 -16.10 -36.50
CA GLY A 141 -13.71 -16.44 -36.39
C GLY A 141 -14.12 -16.90 -34.99
N ASN A 142 -13.28 -17.69 -34.32
CA ASN A 142 -13.52 -18.13 -32.94
C ASN A 142 -13.35 -16.98 -31.94
N GLU A 143 -12.37 -16.11 -32.15
CA GLU A 143 -12.09 -14.97 -31.29
C GLU A 143 -13.25 -13.97 -31.31
N THR A 144 -13.72 -13.56 -32.50
CA THR A 144 -14.91 -12.71 -32.64
C THR A 144 -16.16 -13.32 -31.99
N ARG A 145 -16.34 -14.64 -32.11
CA ARG A 145 -17.45 -15.35 -31.45
C ARG A 145 -17.32 -15.34 -29.92
N SER A 146 -16.10 -15.52 -29.39
CA SER A 146 -15.83 -15.50 -27.95
C SER A 146 -15.99 -14.10 -27.34
N LEU A 147 -15.57 -13.05 -28.05
CA LEU A 147 -15.78 -11.67 -27.64
C LEU A 147 -17.27 -11.35 -27.59
N LYS A 148 -18.03 -11.73 -28.63
CA LYS A 148 -19.49 -11.53 -28.66
C LYS A 148 -20.18 -12.23 -27.49
N ALA A 149 -19.84 -13.49 -27.23
CA ALA A 149 -20.38 -14.23 -26.08
C ALA A 149 -19.99 -13.59 -24.74
N THR A 150 -18.79 -12.99 -24.65
CA THR A 150 -18.35 -12.28 -23.45
C THR A 150 -19.13 -10.98 -23.24
N VAL A 151 -19.37 -10.21 -24.30
CA VAL A 151 -20.22 -9.00 -24.23
C VAL A 151 -21.63 -9.38 -23.76
N GLU A 152 -22.23 -10.42 -24.35
CA GLU A 152 -23.57 -10.88 -23.97
C GLU A 152 -23.63 -11.33 -22.50
N ARG A 153 -22.61 -12.07 -22.05
CA ARG A 153 -22.49 -12.47 -20.63
C ARG A 153 -22.35 -11.27 -19.70
N LEU A 154 -21.55 -10.26 -20.05
CA LEU A 154 -21.36 -9.05 -19.25
C LEU A 154 -22.66 -8.23 -19.16
N GLU A 155 -23.41 -8.11 -20.25
CA GLU A 155 -24.72 -7.46 -20.25
C GLU A 155 -25.70 -8.18 -19.32
N ASN A 156 -25.74 -9.52 -19.37
CA ASN A 156 -26.55 -10.32 -18.45
C ASN A 156 -26.11 -10.17 -16.99
N GLN A 157 -24.80 -10.09 -16.72
CA GLN A 157 -24.29 -9.83 -15.36
C GLN A 157 -24.69 -8.45 -14.85
N LYS A 158 -24.60 -7.43 -15.69
CA LYS A 158 -25.03 -6.06 -15.36
C LYS A 158 -26.54 -6.03 -15.04
N LEU A 159 -27.35 -6.75 -15.81
CA LEU A 159 -28.78 -6.88 -15.54
C LEU A 159 -29.03 -7.59 -14.19
N HIS A 160 -28.30 -8.65 -13.89
CA HIS A 160 -28.44 -9.34 -12.61
C HIS A 160 -28.10 -8.43 -11.43
N ILE A 161 -27.00 -7.67 -11.53
CA ILE A 161 -26.58 -6.73 -10.50
C ILE A 161 -27.61 -5.60 -10.32
N SER A 162 -28.17 -5.07 -11.40
CA SER A 162 -29.20 -4.03 -11.30
C SER A 162 -30.45 -4.53 -10.57
N GLN A 163 -30.86 -5.77 -10.84
CA GLN A 163 -31.95 -6.43 -10.10
C GLN A 163 -31.62 -6.62 -8.62
N GLN A 164 -30.37 -6.98 -8.28
CA GLN A 164 -29.93 -7.09 -6.88
C GLN A 164 -29.94 -5.73 -6.17
N ILE A 165 -29.44 -4.67 -6.82
CA ILE A 165 -29.46 -3.31 -6.28
C ILE A 165 -30.90 -2.85 -6.04
N ASP A 166 -31.82 -3.11 -6.96
CA ASP A 166 -33.22 -2.79 -6.78
C ASP A 166 -33.85 -3.58 -5.63
N GLY A 167 -33.47 -4.84 -5.47
CA GLY A 167 -33.85 -5.66 -4.32
C GLY A 167 -33.34 -5.04 -3.01
N GLN A 168 -32.07 -4.64 -2.95
CA GLN A 168 -31.48 -4.00 -1.78
C GLN A 168 -32.12 -2.64 -1.48
N LYS A 169 -32.39 -1.82 -2.50
CA LYS A 169 -33.12 -0.54 -2.34
C LYS A 169 -34.53 -0.75 -1.77
N ARG A 170 -35.24 -1.79 -2.21
CA ARG A 170 -36.54 -2.16 -1.62
C ARG A 170 -36.39 -2.55 -0.16
N ARG A 171 -35.39 -3.37 0.19
CA ARG A 171 -35.11 -3.75 1.59
C ARG A 171 -34.75 -2.56 2.47
N ILE A 172 -33.94 -1.62 1.98
CA ILE A 172 -33.59 -0.40 2.71
C ILE A 172 -34.85 0.46 2.92
N ARG A 173 -35.68 0.66 1.89
CA ARG A 173 -36.95 1.40 2.05
C ARG A 173 -37.89 0.72 3.05
N LEU A 174 -37.97 -0.61 3.04
CA LEU A 174 -38.75 -1.38 4.02
C LEU A 174 -38.16 -1.27 5.43
N ALA A 175 -36.84 -1.37 5.57
CA ALA A 175 -36.16 -1.20 6.85
C ALA A 175 -36.33 0.24 7.37
N GLU A 176 -36.32 1.25 6.51
CA GLU A 176 -36.59 2.64 6.86
C GLU A 176 -38.06 2.84 7.26
N SER A 177 -39.02 2.25 6.54
CA SER A 177 -40.43 2.32 6.91
C SER A 177 -40.71 1.60 8.22
N VAL A 178 -40.07 0.44 8.43
CA VAL A 178 -40.13 -0.33 9.68
C VAL A 178 -39.45 0.46 10.79
N ALA A 179 -38.26 1.02 10.60
CA ALA A 179 -37.60 1.86 11.60
C ALA A 179 -38.45 3.08 11.95
N LYS A 180 -39.12 3.72 10.99
CA LYS A 180 -40.07 4.83 11.28
C LYS A 180 -41.33 4.37 12.03
N THR A 181 -41.82 3.14 11.81
CA THR A 181 -42.95 2.58 12.58
C THR A 181 -42.53 1.90 13.89
N ALA A 182 -41.27 1.48 14.00
CA ALA A 182 -40.68 0.79 15.12
C ALA A 182 -39.96 1.75 16.07
N LEU A 183 -39.49 2.93 15.65
CA LEU A 183 -39.06 4.01 16.56
C LEU A 183 -40.23 4.51 17.43
N GLY A 184 -41.49 4.23 17.04
CA GLY A 184 -42.66 4.38 17.91
C GLY A 184 -42.96 3.19 18.82
N ARG A 185 -42.27 2.04 18.68
CA ARG A 185 -42.57 0.77 19.38
C ARG A 185 -41.35 0.07 20.03
N GLN A 186 -40.12 0.42 19.67
CA GLN A 186 -38.88 -0.35 19.87
C GLN A 186 -37.79 0.40 20.66
N GLU A 187 -38.14 1.54 21.27
CA GLU A 187 -37.49 2.01 22.53
C GLU A 187 -37.64 0.99 23.68
N LEU A 188 -38.36 -0.11 23.46
CA LEU A 188 -38.61 -1.18 24.45
C LEU A 188 -37.80 -2.46 24.24
N SER A 189 -36.96 -2.64 23.22
CA SER A 189 -36.23 -3.92 23.06
C SER A 189 -34.91 -3.77 22.31
N GLY A 190 -33.86 -3.42 23.05
CA GLY A 190 -32.52 -3.89 22.73
C GLY A 190 -32.43 -5.43 22.80
N LEU A 191 -31.26 -5.96 22.44
CA LEU A 191 -30.80 -7.37 22.52
C LEU A 191 -30.80 -8.11 21.16
N GLY A 192 -29.64 -8.14 20.48
CA GLY A 192 -29.37 -9.11 19.40
C GLY A 192 -28.24 -8.75 18.42
N MET A 193 -26.98 -8.84 18.86
CA MET A 193 -25.70 -8.78 18.08
C MET A 193 -25.72 -9.69 16.83
N VAL A 194 -25.23 -9.34 15.63
CA VAL A 194 -23.88 -8.96 15.10
C VAL A 194 -22.82 -10.07 15.18
N SER A 195 -22.53 -10.71 14.04
CA SER A 195 -21.20 -11.25 13.67
C SER A 195 -21.17 -11.79 12.23
N SER A 196 -20.44 -11.14 11.32
CA SER A 196 -20.08 -11.67 9.99
C SER A 196 -18.67 -11.19 9.62
N ASP A 197 -17.67 -11.94 10.06
CA ASP A 197 -16.25 -11.51 10.14
C ASP A 197 -15.29 -12.44 9.35
N LEU A 198 -15.65 -12.87 8.13
CA LEU A 198 -14.84 -13.86 7.36
C LEU A 198 -14.55 -13.46 5.90
N ALA A 199 -14.36 -12.17 5.61
CA ALA A 199 -14.09 -11.68 4.25
C ALA A 199 -12.78 -10.88 4.10
N LYS A 200 -11.68 -11.28 4.78
CA LYS A 200 -10.38 -10.63 4.65
C LYS A 200 -9.25 -11.61 4.31
N SER A 201 -8.98 -11.77 3.02
CA SER A 201 -7.62 -11.74 2.48
C SER A 201 -7.68 -11.49 0.97
N ASN A 202 -7.62 -10.21 0.60
CA ASN A 202 -7.49 -9.72 -0.77
C ASN A 202 -6.41 -8.63 -0.73
N GLU A 203 -5.17 -9.02 -0.45
CA GLU A 203 -4.05 -8.08 -0.40
C GLU A 203 -3.55 -7.76 -1.82
N PRO A 204 -3.50 -6.48 -2.21
CA PRO A 204 -2.98 -6.06 -3.50
C PRO A 204 -1.45 -6.16 -3.55
N VAL A 205 -0.93 -6.79 -4.62
CA VAL A 205 0.51 -6.84 -4.93
C VAL A 205 0.88 -5.68 -5.85
N TYR A 206 2.00 -5.00 -5.58
CA TYR A 206 2.47 -3.85 -6.36
C TYR A 206 3.86 -4.10 -6.97
N LEU A 207 4.04 -3.69 -8.23
CA LEU A 207 5.33 -3.72 -8.93
C LEU A 207 6.10 -2.43 -8.63
N VAL A 208 7.28 -2.55 -8.00
CA VAL A 208 8.16 -1.42 -7.71
C VAL A 208 9.38 -1.46 -8.64
N LYS A 209 9.64 -0.37 -9.37
CA LYS A 209 10.85 -0.21 -10.20
C LYS A 209 11.86 0.67 -9.46
N ILE A 210 13.04 0.12 -9.15
CA ILE A 210 14.09 0.81 -8.40
C ILE A 210 15.28 1.06 -9.33
N LYS A 211 15.86 2.25 -9.28
CA LYS A 211 17.12 2.60 -9.95
C LYS A 211 18.20 2.83 -8.87
N PRO A 212 19.20 1.95 -8.74
CA PRO A 212 20.25 2.12 -7.73
C PRO A 212 21.17 3.30 -8.08
N ASP A 213 21.66 4.00 -7.05
CA ASP A 213 22.56 5.15 -7.20
C ASP A 213 23.94 4.76 -7.72
N LYS A 214 24.40 3.53 -7.42
CA LYS A 214 25.65 2.96 -7.91
C LYS A 214 25.44 1.51 -8.38
N PRO A 215 26.06 1.10 -9.51
CA PRO A 215 25.96 -0.27 -10.02
C PRO A 215 26.87 -1.28 -9.29
N THR A 216 27.48 -0.90 -8.15
CA THR A 216 28.40 -1.71 -7.35
C THR A 216 27.97 -1.81 -5.89
N ILE A 217 28.30 -2.92 -5.25
CA ILE A 217 28.15 -3.16 -3.81
C ILE A 217 29.51 -3.44 -3.20
N THR A 218 29.78 -2.94 -2.00
CA THR A 218 31.00 -3.27 -1.27
C THR A 218 30.77 -4.59 -0.53
N ALA A 219 31.42 -5.67 -0.98
CA ALA A 219 31.34 -6.98 -0.36
C ALA A 219 32.76 -7.40 0.07
N TYR A 220 32.95 -7.71 1.35
CA TYR A 220 34.26 -8.11 1.92
C TYR A 220 35.37 -7.06 1.71
N GLY A 221 35.01 -5.78 1.65
CA GLY A 221 35.96 -4.67 1.46
C GLY A 221 36.32 -4.38 0.00
N GLU A 222 35.78 -5.15 -0.97
CA GLU A 222 35.97 -4.91 -2.40
C GLU A 222 34.67 -4.47 -3.08
N GLU A 223 34.76 -3.54 -4.02
CA GLU A 223 33.62 -3.15 -4.86
C GLU A 223 33.34 -4.25 -5.90
N LYS A 224 32.18 -4.91 -5.77
CA LYS A 224 31.70 -5.91 -6.72
C LYS A 224 30.49 -5.39 -7.49
N PRO A 225 30.41 -5.65 -8.82
CA PRO A 225 29.24 -5.26 -9.60
C PRO A 225 28.01 -6.06 -9.18
N LEU A 226 26.83 -5.43 -9.24
CA LEU A 226 25.55 -6.10 -9.01
C LEU A 226 25.34 -7.21 -10.05
N GLN A 227 25.17 -8.45 -9.61
CA GLN A 227 24.96 -9.61 -10.48
C GLN A 227 23.49 -10.05 -10.50
N ILE A 228 23.07 -10.59 -11.64
CA ILE A 228 21.71 -11.09 -11.85
C ILE A 228 21.50 -12.30 -10.92
N GLY A 229 20.36 -12.32 -10.21
CA GLY A 229 20.03 -13.37 -9.24
C GLY A 229 20.38 -13.06 -7.78
N MET A 230 20.96 -11.90 -7.48
CA MET A 230 21.11 -11.43 -6.10
C MET A 230 19.74 -11.07 -5.49
N THR A 231 19.49 -11.51 -4.26
CA THR A 231 18.31 -11.11 -3.47
C THR A 231 18.45 -9.66 -3.05
N LEU A 232 17.42 -8.84 -3.31
CA LEU A 232 17.42 -7.45 -2.90
C LEU A 232 16.41 -7.26 -1.75
N GLU A 233 16.94 -6.86 -0.60
CA GLU A 233 16.15 -6.41 0.52
C GLU A 233 16.05 -4.88 0.42
N ALA A 234 14.83 -4.37 0.27
CA ALA A 234 14.59 -2.93 0.23
C ALA A 234 13.70 -2.53 1.41
N ASP A 235 14.19 -1.60 2.21
CA ASP A 235 13.39 -0.92 3.21
C ASP A 235 12.46 0.07 2.51
N ILE A 236 11.17 -0.25 2.41
CA ILE A 236 10.17 0.71 1.95
C ILE A 236 9.89 1.64 3.13
N LEU A 237 10.38 2.88 3.04
CA LEU A 237 9.99 3.94 3.97
C LEU A 237 8.53 4.34 3.67
N HIS A 238 7.60 3.82 4.47
CA HIS A 238 6.22 4.33 4.48
C HIS A 238 6.18 5.74 5.09
N GLU A 239 5.22 6.55 4.63
CA GLU A 239 5.05 7.94 5.04
C GLU A 239 4.93 8.11 6.58
N LYS A 240 5.38 9.29 7.04
CA LYS A 240 5.35 9.72 8.44
C LYS A 240 3.91 9.73 8.96
N ARG A 241 3.53 8.73 9.75
CA ARG A 241 2.30 8.82 10.55
C ARG A 241 2.56 9.68 11.78
N ARG A 242 1.58 10.51 12.12
CA ARG A 242 1.68 11.43 13.27
C ARG A 242 1.48 10.64 14.56
N LEU A 243 2.22 10.99 15.63
CA LEU A 243 2.22 10.22 16.89
C LEU A 243 0.82 10.06 17.52
N TYR A 244 -0.06 11.05 17.35
CA TYR A 244 -1.41 10.97 17.89
C TYR A 244 -2.22 9.78 17.34
N GLU A 245 -1.96 9.36 16.10
CA GLU A 245 -2.65 8.21 15.49
C GLU A 245 -2.27 6.92 16.21
N TRP A 246 -0.99 6.78 16.58
CA TRP A 246 -0.49 5.63 17.33
C TRP A 246 -1.06 5.54 18.75
N VAL A 247 -1.14 6.67 19.47
CA VAL A 247 -1.70 6.67 20.84
C VAL A 247 -3.19 6.35 20.83
N LEU A 248 -3.95 6.90 19.87
CA LEU A 248 -5.38 6.59 19.72
C LEU A 248 -5.60 5.12 19.38
N GLU A 249 -4.77 4.53 18.53
CA GLU A 249 -4.80 3.08 18.25
C GLU A 249 -4.52 2.25 19.52
N LEU A 250 -3.55 2.61 20.36
CA LEU A 250 -3.25 1.88 21.60
C LEU A 250 -4.43 1.92 22.59
N ILE A 251 -5.03 3.09 22.79
CA ILE A 251 -6.20 3.27 23.67
C ILE A 251 -7.40 2.50 23.11
N TYR A 252 -7.64 2.59 21.79
CA TYR A 252 -8.75 1.89 21.15
C TYR A 252 -8.54 0.37 21.14
N SER A 253 -7.32 -0.13 20.97
CA SER A 253 -7.00 -1.56 21.03
C SER A 253 -7.22 -2.16 22.42
N MET A 254 -7.04 -1.38 23.48
CA MET A 254 -7.32 -1.82 24.85
C MET A 254 -8.81 -1.75 25.17
N SER A 255 -9.56 -0.85 24.52
CA SER A 255 -11.01 -0.72 24.72
C SER A 255 -11.86 -1.63 23.82
N GLY A 256 -11.27 -2.27 22.79
CA GLY A 256 -11.97 -3.11 21.81
C GLY A 256 -11.99 -4.61 22.10
N LYS A 257 -11.64 -5.04 23.32
CA LYS A 257 -11.83 -6.43 23.77
C LYS A 257 -12.79 -6.47 24.96
N LEU A 258 -14.09 -6.39 24.65
CA LEU A 258 -15.18 -7.01 25.40
C LEU A 258 -16.21 -7.51 24.39
#